data_AF-A0AB39R4V7-F1
#
_entry.id   AF-A0AB39R4V7-F1
#
_cell.length_a   1.000
_cell.length_b   1.000
_cell.length_c   1.000
_cell.angle_alpha   90.00
_cell.angle_beta   90.00
_cell.angle_gamma   90.00
#
_symmetry.space_group_name_H-M   'P 1'
#
loop_
_entity.id
_entity.type
_entity.pdbx_description
1 polymer ?
#
loop_
_entity_poly.entity_id
_entity_poly.type
_entity_poly.pdbx_seq_one_letter_code
_entity_poly.pdbx_strand_id
1 'polypeptide(L)'
;MALAPVAWLWARLGRASTGTWLANMVRRELVRLRSFVGDGEGVAERRLAERLKRRLDRQRAPVRDLAAWLIRRGLPQNNGCWSHLCDDGIRIDSGGTCDSCDCLLGDRRGLRQIVATEVATQHLHVTSGEWRGVYEQALRAKFDYQSAMDAVRRERSAERQVAFYAAVEEQRAQLAEDKVRRAARPCEDCGRAEASGLCPVCSLRRSTKALVDQAVDIAVAVRADVDDPGAVATLTAQVGEDTWAVVRGAVAADGAGDPVCRAFAEKDLAQKVLDQRRQRTLQRLRESGPAEMEAAHVRRMTLHGMFPTEKNRERAEKAAAKARERVAQDLLREFLGDLARARAAAMPRVRPPAWSERCSDLAARPLDEDTAAVGAGWA
;
A
#
# COMPACT_ATOMS: atom_id res chain seq x y z
N MET A 1 -33.27 -6.11 -29.95
CA MET A 1 -33.75 -7.09 -28.94
C MET A 1 -32.78 -8.26 -28.85
N ALA A 2 -32.46 -8.75 -27.66
CA ALA A 2 -31.44 -9.78 -27.44
C ALA A 2 -31.69 -11.11 -28.19
N LEU A 3 -32.95 -11.46 -28.41
CA LEU A 3 -33.36 -12.69 -29.11
C LEU A 3 -33.64 -12.48 -30.60
N ALA A 4 -33.35 -11.31 -31.17
CA ALA A 4 -33.60 -11.02 -32.58
C ALA A 4 -33.06 -12.10 -33.56
N PRO A 5 -31.85 -12.67 -33.36
CA PRO A 5 -31.32 -13.71 -34.26
C PRO A 5 -32.15 -15.01 -34.30
N VAL A 6 -32.93 -15.28 -33.25
CA VAL A 6 -33.75 -16.50 -33.10
C VAL A 6 -35.25 -16.19 -33.00
N ALA A 7 -35.67 -14.96 -33.31
CA ALA A 7 -37.05 -14.52 -33.10
C ALA A 7 -38.07 -15.41 -33.85
N TRP A 8 -37.74 -15.84 -35.07
CA TRP A 8 -38.58 -16.73 -35.88
C TRP A 8 -38.69 -18.15 -35.31
N LEU A 9 -37.66 -18.65 -34.60
CA LEU A 9 -37.72 -19.92 -33.87
C LEU A 9 -38.53 -19.76 -32.58
N TRP A 10 -38.38 -18.61 -31.92
CA TRP A 10 -39.09 -18.30 -30.68
C TRP A 10 -40.60 -18.24 -30.91
N ALA A 11 -41.04 -17.67 -32.03
CA ALA A 11 -42.45 -17.63 -32.43
C ALA A 11 -43.07 -19.02 -32.64
N ARG A 12 -42.25 -20.07 -32.85
CA ARG A 12 -42.69 -21.46 -33.07
C ARG A 12 -42.79 -22.27 -31.77
N LEU A 13 -42.55 -21.67 -30.60
CA LEU A 13 -42.68 -22.35 -29.30
C LEU A 13 -44.16 -22.63 -29.01
N GLY A 14 -44.57 -23.89 -29.09
CA GLY A 14 -45.98 -24.28 -28.94
C GLY A 14 -46.54 -24.28 -27.51
N ARG A 15 -45.69 -24.20 -26.47
CA ARG A 15 -46.13 -24.19 -25.05
C ARG A 15 -45.68 -22.91 -24.36
N ALA A 16 -46.64 -22.16 -23.80
CA ALA A 16 -46.39 -20.92 -23.08
C ALA A 16 -45.43 -21.11 -21.88
N SER A 17 -45.56 -22.22 -21.14
CA SER A 17 -44.67 -22.54 -20.01
C SER A 17 -43.20 -22.69 -20.40
N THR A 18 -42.91 -23.33 -21.54
CA THR A 18 -41.56 -23.43 -22.10
C THR A 18 -41.00 -22.05 -22.48
N GLY A 19 -41.84 -21.19 -23.06
CA GLY A 19 -41.47 -19.81 -23.39
C GLY A 19 -41.11 -18.98 -22.15
N THR A 20 -41.93 -19.04 -21.09
CA THR A 20 -41.67 -18.35 -19.82
C THR A 20 -40.38 -18.84 -19.17
N TRP A 21 -40.15 -20.16 -19.16
CA TRP A 21 -38.95 -20.75 -18.59
C TRP A 21 -37.68 -20.34 -19.36
N LEU A 22 -37.70 -20.37 -20.70
CA LEU A 22 -36.57 -19.90 -21.52
C LEU A 22 -36.32 -18.40 -21.33
N ALA A 23 -37.38 -17.59 -21.20
CA ALA A 23 -37.23 -16.16 -20.96
C ALA A 23 -36.49 -15.88 -19.64
N ASN A 24 -36.75 -16.66 -18.58
CA ASN A 24 -36.00 -16.56 -17.33
C ASN A 24 -34.52 -16.91 -17.49
N MET A 25 -34.18 -17.93 -18.28
CA MET A 25 -32.78 -18.28 -18.57
C MET A 25 -32.06 -17.16 -19.34
N VAL A 26 -32.73 -16.56 -20.33
CA VAL A 26 -32.21 -15.42 -21.08
C VAL A 26 -31.97 -14.22 -20.16
N ARG A 27 -32.90 -13.90 -19.25
CA ARG A 27 -32.73 -12.81 -18.28
C ARG A 27 -31.53 -13.05 -17.35
N ARG A 28 -31.35 -14.29 -16.86
CA ARG A 28 -30.18 -14.65 -16.03
C ARG A 28 -28.88 -14.42 -16.78
N GLU A 29 -28.82 -14.82 -18.05
CA GLU A 29 -27.62 -14.61 -18.86
C GLU A 29 -27.38 -13.12 -19.15
N LEU A 30 -28.43 -12.32 -19.33
CA LEU A 30 -28.29 -10.86 -19.47
C LEU A 30 -27.72 -10.22 -18.20
N VAL A 31 -28.18 -10.63 -17.01
CA VAL A 31 -27.60 -10.16 -15.73
C VAL A 31 -26.12 -10.51 -15.64
N ARG A 32 -25.75 -11.74 -16.02
CA ARG A 32 -24.34 -12.16 -16.07
C ARG A 32 -23.53 -11.35 -17.09
N LEU A 33 -24.08 -11.05 -18.26
CA LEU A 33 -23.38 -10.24 -19.27
C LEU A 33 -23.12 -8.82 -18.78
N ARG A 34 -24.08 -8.22 -18.05
CA ARG A 34 -23.92 -6.88 -17.46
C ARG A 34 -22.75 -6.79 -16.48
N SER A 35 -22.43 -7.86 -15.74
CA SER A 35 -21.23 -7.85 -14.88
C SER A 35 -19.91 -7.74 -15.66
N PHE A 36 -19.92 -7.99 -16.97
CA PHE A 36 -18.73 -7.86 -17.83
C PHE A 36 -18.73 -6.57 -18.66
N VAL A 37 -19.88 -6.12 -19.13
CA VAL A 37 -20.00 -4.97 -20.04
C VAL A 37 -20.42 -3.66 -19.35
N GLY A 38 -20.78 -3.74 -18.07
CA GLY A 38 -21.38 -2.64 -17.30
C GLY A 38 -22.86 -2.43 -17.59
N ASP A 39 -23.43 -1.39 -16.99
CA ASP A 39 -24.87 -1.08 -17.05
C ASP A 39 -25.27 -0.20 -18.25
N GLY A 40 -24.42 -0.15 -19.29
CA GLY A 40 -24.71 0.59 -20.52
C GLY A 40 -25.97 0.08 -21.20
N GLU A 41 -26.88 0.99 -21.53
CA GLU A 41 -28.21 0.64 -22.06
C GLU A 41 -28.10 -0.21 -23.35
N GLY A 42 -28.74 -1.39 -23.32
CA GLY A 42 -28.81 -2.30 -24.45
C GLY A 42 -27.49 -3.02 -24.81
N VAL A 43 -26.38 -2.78 -24.09
CA VAL A 43 -25.07 -3.37 -24.43
C VAL A 43 -25.08 -4.88 -24.22
N ALA A 44 -25.58 -5.36 -23.07
CA ALA A 44 -25.69 -6.78 -22.77
C ALA A 44 -26.62 -7.51 -23.76
N GLU A 45 -27.73 -6.86 -24.13
CA GLU A 45 -28.69 -7.36 -25.11
C GLU A 45 -28.08 -7.46 -26.51
N ARG A 46 -27.29 -6.46 -26.93
CA ARG A 46 -26.52 -6.52 -28.19
C ARG A 46 -25.50 -7.65 -28.16
N ARG A 47 -24.74 -7.80 -27.08
CA ARG A 47 -23.74 -8.89 -26.93
C ARG A 47 -24.36 -10.27 -26.97
N LEU A 48 -25.52 -10.45 -26.31
CA LEU A 48 -26.23 -11.71 -26.38
C LEU A 48 -26.73 -11.98 -27.81
N ALA A 49 -27.27 -10.99 -28.51
CA ALA A 49 -27.70 -11.14 -29.89
C ALA A 49 -26.51 -11.49 -30.82
N GLU A 50 -25.38 -10.80 -30.69
CA GLU A 50 -24.16 -11.11 -31.45
C GLU A 50 -23.69 -12.56 -31.20
N ARG A 51 -23.70 -13.01 -29.94
CA ARG A 51 -23.39 -14.40 -29.56
C ARG A 51 -24.31 -15.38 -30.28
N LEU A 52 -25.62 -15.19 -30.16
CA LEU A 52 -26.60 -16.10 -30.77
C LEU A 52 -26.44 -16.15 -32.29
N LYS A 53 -26.26 -14.99 -32.93
CA LYS A 53 -26.02 -14.89 -34.38
C LYS A 53 -24.76 -15.65 -34.79
N ARG A 54 -23.61 -15.39 -34.15
CA ARG A 54 -22.34 -16.09 -34.46
C ARG A 54 -22.50 -17.61 -34.36
N ARG A 55 -23.25 -18.10 -33.38
CA ARG A 55 -23.44 -19.55 -33.17
C ARG A 55 -24.39 -20.17 -34.18
N LEU A 56 -25.39 -19.44 -34.64
CA LEU A 56 -26.23 -19.83 -35.79
C LEU A 56 -25.42 -19.85 -37.09
N ASP A 57 -24.57 -18.85 -37.33
CA ASP A 57 -23.78 -18.77 -38.56
C ASP A 57 -22.72 -19.89 -38.65
N ARG A 58 -22.18 -20.33 -37.50
CA ARG A 58 -21.16 -21.39 -37.43
C ARG A 58 -21.71 -22.81 -37.52
N GLN A 59 -23.00 -23.03 -37.30
CA GLN A 59 -23.58 -24.38 -37.36
C GLN A 59 -24.02 -24.74 -38.77
N ARG A 60 -23.84 -26.00 -39.15
CA ARG A 60 -24.18 -26.51 -40.49
C ARG A 60 -25.59 -27.10 -40.60
N ALA A 61 -26.25 -27.36 -39.48
CA ALA A 61 -27.58 -27.98 -39.41
C ALA A 61 -28.62 -26.99 -38.84
N PRO A 62 -29.89 -27.07 -39.30
CA PRO A 62 -30.95 -26.21 -38.78
C PRO A 62 -31.28 -26.53 -37.32
N VAL A 63 -31.71 -25.52 -36.57
CA VAL A 63 -32.18 -25.69 -35.19
C VAL A 63 -33.53 -26.41 -35.21
N ARG A 64 -33.54 -27.66 -34.74
CA ARG A 64 -34.77 -28.48 -34.62
C ARG A 64 -35.53 -28.22 -33.34
N ASP A 65 -34.81 -27.99 -32.24
CA ASP A 65 -35.35 -27.68 -30.93
C ASP A 65 -34.64 -26.43 -30.38
N LEU A 66 -35.37 -25.31 -30.30
CA LEU A 66 -34.85 -24.05 -29.79
C LEU A 66 -34.47 -24.12 -28.31
N ALA A 67 -35.27 -24.82 -27.50
CA ALA A 67 -35.04 -24.91 -26.06
C ALA A 67 -33.73 -25.63 -25.81
N ALA A 68 -33.58 -26.83 -26.37
CA ALA A 68 -32.34 -27.61 -26.28
C ALA A 68 -31.14 -26.84 -26.84
N TRP A 69 -31.32 -26.14 -27.96
CA TRP A 69 -30.25 -25.36 -28.58
C TRP A 69 -29.80 -24.19 -27.70
N LEU A 70 -30.73 -23.39 -27.16
CA LEU A 70 -30.38 -22.27 -26.28
C LEU A 70 -29.63 -22.74 -25.03
N ILE A 71 -30.08 -23.83 -24.40
CA ILE A 71 -29.47 -24.34 -23.17
C ILE A 71 -28.06 -24.88 -23.42
N ARG A 72 -27.88 -25.69 -24.47
CA ARG A 72 -26.62 -26.40 -24.70
C ARG A 72 -25.61 -25.58 -25.49
N ARG A 73 -26.09 -24.65 -26.32
CA ARG A 73 -25.25 -23.96 -27.30
C ARG A 73 -25.52 -22.48 -27.41
N GLY A 74 -26.72 -21.97 -27.19
CA GLY A 74 -27.01 -20.54 -27.40
C GLY A 74 -26.54 -19.64 -26.26
N LEU A 75 -26.85 -20.01 -25.02
CA LEU A 75 -26.61 -19.19 -23.83
C LEU A 75 -25.25 -19.44 -23.16
N PRO A 76 -24.79 -20.69 -22.94
CA PRO A 76 -23.57 -20.94 -22.17
C PRO A 76 -22.38 -20.21 -22.79
N GLN A 77 -21.57 -19.54 -21.97
CA GLN A 77 -20.30 -18.99 -22.44
C GLN A 77 -19.35 -20.14 -22.79
N ASN A 78 -18.70 -20.06 -23.95
CA ASN A 78 -17.75 -21.10 -24.36
C ASN A 78 -16.32 -20.56 -24.31
N ASN A 79 -15.64 -20.89 -23.20
CA ASN A 79 -14.30 -20.40 -22.92
C ASN A 79 -13.29 -21.39 -23.49
N GLY A 80 -12.75 -21.09 -24.67
CA GLY A 80 -11.68 -21.90 -25.29
C GLY A 80 -10.27 -21.53 -24.81
N CYS A 81 -10.14 -20.55 -23.91
CA CYS A 81 -8.87 -20.03 -23.42
C CYS A 81 -8.93 -19.66 -21.92
N TRP A 82 -7.82 -19.15 -21.40
CA TRP A 82 -7.65 -18.78 -19.99
C TRP A 82 -8.44 -17.53 -19.57
N SER A 83 -9.01 -16.77 -20.51
CA SER A 83 -9.76 -15.55 -20.20
C SER A 83 -11.21 -15.87 -19.87
N HIS A 84 -11.64 -15.45 -18.67
CA HIS A 84 -13.05 -15.50 -18.26
C HIS A 84 -13.95 -14.53 -19.04
N LEU A 85 -13.36 -13.61 -19.82
CA LEU A 85 -14.07 -12.69 -20.71
C LEU A 85 -14.18 -13.21 -22.14
N CYS A 86 -13.65 -14.40 -22.44
CA CYS A 86 -13.69 -14.98 -23.77
C CYS A 86 -14.99 -15.75 -24.01
N ASP A 87 -15.61 -15.53 -25.16
CA ASP A 87 -16.70 -16.32 -25.68
C ASP A 87 -16.48 -16.67 -27.15
N ASP A 88 -16.07 -17.91 -27.40
CA ASP A 88 -15.69 -18.42 -28.73
C ASP A 88 -14.70 -17.53 -29.50
N GLY A 89 -13.65 -17.05 -28.82
CA GLY A 89 -12.58 -16.23 -29.40
C GLY A 89 -12.89 -14.73 -29.47
N ILE A 90 -14.05 -14.30 -28.98
CA ILE A 90 -14.46 -12.90 -28.92
C ILE A 90 -14.54 -12.46 -27.46
N ARG A 91 -14.06 -11.26 -27.16
CA ARG A 91 -14.17 -10.65 -25.84
C ARG A 91 -15.58 -10.16 -25.57
N ILE A 92 -16.14 -10.48 -24.42
CA ILE A 92 -17.50 -10.10 -24.03
C ILE A 92 -17.61 -8.59 -23.79
N ASP A 93 -16.62 -8.01 -23.11
CA ASP A 93 -16.56 -6.58 -22.78
C ASP A 93 -16.42 -5.71 -24.04
N SER A 94 -15.37 -5.95 -24.82
CA SER A 94 -15.04 -5.09 -25.98
C SER A 94 -15.73 -5.52 -27.27
N GLY A 95 -16.13 -6.79 -27.42
CA GLY A 95 -16.60 -7.36 -28.69
C GLY A 95 -15.49 -7.63 -29.71
N GLY A 96 -14.23 -7.34 -29.37
CA GLY A 96 -13.05 -7.58 -30.21
C GLY A 96 -12.54 -9.03 -30.12
N THR A 97 -11.45 -9.33 -30.82
CA THR A 97 -10.75 -10.62 -30.69
C THR A 97 -10.21 -10.80 -29.27
N CYS A 98 -10.12 -12.05 -28.84
CA CYS A 98 -9.57 -12.39 -27.53
C CYS A 98 -8.06 -12.61 -27.62
N ASP A 99 -7.28 -11.71 -27.02
CA ASP A 99 -5.82 -11.82 -26.95
C ASP A 99 -5.36 -13.15 -26.36
N SER A 100 -6.06 -13.68 -25.35
CA SER A 100 -5.73 -14.99 -24.77
C SER A 100 -6.00 -16.15 -25.73
N CYS A 101 -6.97 -16.02 -26.65
CA CYS A 101 -7.13 -16.99 -27.73
C CYS A 101 -6.02 -16.85 -28.77
N ASP A 102 -5.62 -15.62 -29.11
CA ASP A 102 -4.54 -15.37 -30.06
C ASP A 102 -3.19 -15.91 -29.54
N CYS A 103 -2.89 -15.71 -28.25
CA CYS A 103 -1.76 -16.35 -27.58
C CYS A 103 -1.83 -17.88 -27.66
N LEU A 104 -2.97 -18.49 -27.31
CA LEU A 104 -3.12 -19.94 -27.39
C LEU A 104 -2.99 -20.49 -28.82
N LEU A 105 -3.46 -19.75 -29.81
CA LEU A 105 -3.26 -20.11 -31.22
C LEU A 105 -1.79 -19.98 -31.60
N GLY A 106 -1.10 -18.94 -31.13
CA GLY A 106 0.35 -18.77 -31.25
C GLY A 106 1.11 -19.96 -30.67
N ASP A 107 0.82 -20.33 -29.42
CA ASP A 107 1.43 -21.47 -28.73
C ASP A 107 1.22 -22.78 -29.50
N ARG A 108 -0.02 -23.04 -29.97
CA ARG A 108 -0.34 -24.23 -30.77
C ARG A 108 0.39 -24.26 -32.10
N ARG A 109 0.53 -23.11 -32.77
CA ARG A 109 1.30 -22.99 -34.02
C ARG A 109 2.79 -23.22 -33.76
N GLY A 110 3.33 -22.64 -32.68
CA GLY A 110 4.70 -22.86 -32.24
C GLY A 110 4.99 -24.33 -31.95
N LEU A 111 4.11 -25.02 -31.21
CA LEU A 111 4.23 -26.45 -30.94
C LEU A 111 4.26 -27.28 -32.23
N ARG A 112 3.35 -27.02 -33.16
CA ARG A 112 3.31 -27.71 -34.46
C ARG A 112 4.61 -27.49 -35.24
N GLN A 113 5.14 -26.26 -35.23
CA GLN A 113 6.38 -25.95 -35.91
C GLN A 113 7.57 -26.68 -35.28
N ILE A 114 7.68 -26.69 -33.94
CA ILE A 114 8.72 -27.42 -33.21
C ILE A 114 8.66 -28.91 -33.57
N VAL A 115 7.49 -29.52 -33.51
CA VAL A 115 7.30 -30.93 -33.84
C VAL A 115 7.63 -31.21 -35.31
N ALA A 116 7.21 -30.35 -36.24
CA ALA A 116 7.52 -30.51 -37.66
C ALA A 116 9.04 -30.48 -37.90
N THR A 117 9.76 -29.56 -37.24
CA THR A 117 11.22 -29.49 -37.30
C THR A 117 11.89 -30.72 -36.68
N GLU A 118 11.46 -31.15 -35.48
CA GLU A 118 11.99 -32.36 -34.82
C GLU A 118 11.81 -33.60 -35.71
N VAL A 119 10.60 -33.81 -36.24
CA VAL A 119 10.28 -34.95 -37.12
C VAL A 119 11.11 -34.89 -38.41
N ALA A 120 11.23 -33.72 -39.04
CA ALA A 120 12.06 -33.57 -40.24
C ALA A 120 13.54 -33.90 -40.00
N THR A 121 14.07 -33.54 -38.82
CA THR A 121 15.47 -33.85 -38.45
C THR A 121 15.69 -35.32 -38.11
N GLN A 122 14.71 -35.98 -37.48
CA GLN A 122 14.84 -37.37 -37.00
C GLN A 122 14.49 -38.41 -38.08
N HIS A 123 13.73 -38.00 -39.11
CA HIS A 123 13.16 -38.89 -40.12
C HIS A 123 13.48 -38.43 -41.56
N LEU A 124 14.78 -38.27 -41.86
CA LEU A 124 15.30 -37.77 -43.15
C LEU A 124 14.96 -38.63 -44.37
N HIS A 125 14.57 -39.90 -44.18
CA HIS A 125 14.33 -40.87 -45.26
C HIS A 125 12.87 -41.35 -45.36
N VAL A 126 11.94 -40.74 -44.61
CA VAL A 126 10.54 -41.14 -44.61
C VAL A 126 9.85 -40.62 -45.88
N THR A 127 9.05 -41.48 -46.51
CA THR A 127 8.30 -41.09 -47.73
C THR A 127 7.20 -40.08 -47.40
N SER A 128 6.79 -39.28 -48.38
CA SER A 128 5.78 -38.23 -48.17
C SER A 128 4.43 -38.76 -47.66
N GLY A 129 4.09 -40.02 -47.96
CA GLY A 129 2.86 -40.68 -47.48
C GLY A 129 2.91 -41.09 -46.01
N GLU A 130 4.09 -41.46 -45.50
CA GLU A 130 4.30 -41.93 -44.13
C GLU A 130 4.62 -40.78 -43.15
N TRP A 131 5.15 -39.66 -43.67
CA TRP A 131 5.54 -38.49 -42.88
C TRP A 131 4.39 -37.93 -42.04
N ARG A 132 3.17 -37.89 -42.59
CA ARG A 132 1.99 -37.39 -41.87
C ARG A 132 1.69 -38.21 -40.61
N GLY A 133 1.79 -39.54 -40.69
CA GLY A 133 1.54 -40.41 -39.55
C GLY A 133 2.57 -40.22 -38.43
N VAL A 134 3.86 -40.12 -38.80
CA VAL A 134 4.96 -39.87 -37.86
C VAL A 134 4.79 -38.50 -37.19
N TYR A 135 4.46 -37.46 -37.96
CA TYR A 135 4.22 -36.12 -37.43
C TYR A 135 3.03 -36.07 -36.46
N GLU A 136 1.90 -36.67 -36.81
CA GLU A 136 0.70 -36.68 -35.96
C GLU A 136 0.95 -37.44 -34.64
N GLN A 137 1.69 -38.55 -34.70
CA GLN A 137 2.08 -39.32 -33.52
C GLN A 137 3.00 -38.51 -32.60
N ALA A 138 4.03 -37.85 -33.15
CA ALA A 138 4.94 -37.00 -32.40
C ALA A 138 4.22 -35.78 -31.78
N LEU A 139 3.31 -35.15 -32.53
CA LEU A 139 2.52 -34.02 -32.04
C LEU A 139 1.62 -34.43 -30.88
N ARG A 140 0.97 -35.59 -30.98
CA ARG A 140 0.13 -36.14 -29.92
C ARG A 140 0.94 -36.43 -28.67
N ALA A 141 2.09 -37.10 -28.80
CA ALA A 141 2.96 -37.41 -27.66
C ALA A 141 3.43 -36.14 -26.92
N LYS A 142 3.82 -35.08 -27.65
CA LYS A 142 4.23 -33.80 -27.04
C LYS A 142 3.06 -33.09 -26.37
N PHE A 143 1.88 -33.10 -26.99
CA PHE A 143 0.68 -32.49 -26.40
C PHE A 143 0.26 -33.22 -25.11
N ASP A 144 0.28 -34.55 -25.10
CA ASP A 144 -0.07 -35.35 -23.93
C ASP A 144 0.91 -35.09 -22.78
N TYR A 145 2.22 -35.01 -23.07
CA TYR A 145 3.24 -34.64 -22.10
C TYR A 145 3.03 -33.23 -21.50
N GLN A 146 2.80 -32.22 -22.35
CA GLN A 146 2.55 -30.86 -21.89
C GLN A 146 1.28 -30.77 -21.02
N SER A 147 0.21 -31.46 -21.43
CA SER A 147 -1.05 -31.51 -20.70
C SER A 147 -0.89 -32.12 -19.31
N ALA A 148 -0.10 -33.18 -19.19
CA ALA A 148 0.23 -33.80 -17.90
C ALA A 148 1.02 -32.84 -17.01
N MET A 149 2.03 -32.16 -17.55
CA MET A 149 2.82 -31.19 -16.80
C MET A 149 2.00 -29.98 -16.31
N ASP A 150 1.09 -29.48 -17.14
CA ASP A 150 0.20 -28.38 -16.78
C ASP A 150 -0.86 -28.80 -15.74
N ALA A 151 -1.26 -30.08 -15.71
CA ALA A 151 -2.11 -30.61 -14.65
C ALA A 151 -1.39 -30.57 -13.29
N VAL A 152 -0.15 -31.07 -13.23
CA VAL A 152 0.68 -31.03 -12.02
C VAL A 152 0.94 -29.59 -11.57
N ARG A 153 1.20 -28.67 -12.51
CA ARG A 153 1.40 -27.25 -12.18
C ARG A 153 0.15 -26.63 -11.55
N ARG A 154 -1.04 -26.96 -12.06
CA ARG A 154 -2.32 -26.44 -11.53
C ARG A 154 -2.59 -26.96 -10.12
N GLU A 155 -2.36 -28.25 -9.87
CA GLU A 155 -2.49 -28.84 -8.54
C GLU A 155 -1.59 -28.14 -7.51
N ARG A 156 -0.29 -28.01 -7.82
CA ARG A 156 0.68 -27.30 -6.96
C ARG A 156 0.34 -25.82 -6.76
N SER A 157 -0.32 -25.19 -7.73
CA SER A 157 -0.76 -23.80 -7.61
C SER A 157 -1.97 -23.69 -6.68
N ALA A 158 -2.90 -24.64 -6.76
CA ALA A 158 -4.06 -24.71 -5.88
C ALA A 158 -3.65 -24.96 -4.43
N GLU A 159 -2.72 -25.89 -4.19
CA GLU A 159 -2.15 -26.16 -2.86
C GLU A 159 -1.49 -24.91 -2.26
N ARG A 160 -0.66 -24.22 -3.04
CA ARG A 160 -0.02 -22.97 -2.61
C ARG A 160 -1.03 -21.87 -2.30
N GLN A 161 -2.10 -21.78 -3.07
CA GLN A 161 -3.15 -20.80 -2.84
C GLN A 161 -3.90 -21.08 -1.54
N VAL A 162 -4.22 -22.35 -1.25
CA VAL A 162 -4.82 -22.76 0.03
C VAL A 162 -3.89 -22.43 1.20
N ALA A 163 -2.61 -22.79 1.11
CA ALA A 163 -1.61 -22.50 2.15
C ALA A 163 -1.45 -20.99 2.38
N PHE A 164 -1.43 -20.19 1.31
CA PHE A 164 -1.36 -18.74 1.41
C PHE A 164 -2.56 -18.16 2.15
N TYR A 165 -3.78 -18.56 1.80
CA TYR A 165 -4.97 -18.07 2.50
C TYR A 165 -5.01 -18.52 3.96
N ALA A 166 -4.60 -19.76 4.26
CA ALA A 166 -4.49 -20.22 5.64
C ALA A 166 -3.52 -19.37 6.47
N ALA A 167 -2.34 -19.07 5.93
CA ALA A 167 -1.34 -18.22 6.60
C ALA A 167 -1.84 -16.78 6.81
N VAL A 168 -2.59 -16.21 5.85
CA VAL A 168 -3.20 -14.88 6.00
C VAL A 168 -4.24 -14.86 7.12
N GLU A 169 -5.08 -15.91 7.22
CA GLU A 169 -6.07 -16.01 8.30
C GLU A 169 -5.42 -16.22 9.66
N GLU A 170 -4.36 -17.04 9.74
CA GLU A 170 -3.58 -17.21 10.98
C GLU A 170 -2.94 -15.88 11.42
N GLN A 171 -2.32 -15.14 10.49
CA GLN A 171 -1.74 -13.84 10.80
C GLN A 171 -2.80 -12.84 11.28
N ARG A 172 -3.99 -12.86 10.68
CA ARG A 172 -5.12 -12.01 11.13
C ARG A 172 -5.55 -12.38 12.55
N ALA A 173 -5.62 -13.66 12.88
CA ALA A 173 -5.95 -14.13 14.22
C ALA A 173 -4.91 -13.68 15.25
N GLN A 174 -3.61 -13.85 14.96
CA GLN A 174 -2.52 -13.39 15.82
C GLN A 174 -2.58 -11.87 16.06
N LEU A 175 -2.79 -11.08 15.02
CA LEU A 175 -2.93 -9.63 15.14
C LEU A 175 -4.16 -9.22 15.96
N ALA A 176 -5.26 -9.98 15.86
CA ALA A 176 -6.45 -9.76 16.66
C ALA A 176 -6.20 -10.05 18.16
N GLU A 177 -5.53 -11.16 18.47
CA GLU A 177 -5.13 -11.51 19.84
C GLU A 177 -4.18 -10.47 20.44
N ASP A 178 -3.19 -10.04 19.67
CA ASP A 178 -2.27 -8.98 20.08
C ASP A 178 -3.00 -7.66 20.32
N LYS A 179 -3.99 -7.33 19.49
CA LYS A 179 -4.81 -6.12 19.66
C LYS A 179 -5.62 -6.19 20.95
N VAL A 180 -6.23 -7.34 21.27
CA VAL A 180 -6.96 -7.56 22.53
C VAL A 180 -6.02 -7.48 23.72
N ARG A 181 -4.86 -8.15 23.66
CA ARG A 181 -3.83 -8.13 24.71
C ARG A 181 -3.32 -6.73 24.97
N ARG A 182 -3.07 -5.96 23.91
CA ARG A 182 -2.68 -4.54 24.02
C ARG A 182 -3.81 -3.75 24.65
N ALA A 183 -5.04 -3.87 24.14
CA ALA A 183 -6.19 -3.13 24.65
C ALA A 183 -6.39 -3.30 26.16
N ALA A 184 -6.23 -4.53 26.68
CA ALA A 184 -6.36 -4.84 28.10
C ALA A 184 -5.27 -4.23 29.00
N ARG A 185 -4.15 -3.73 28.46
CA ARG A 185 -3.07 -3.15 29.27
C ARG A 185 -3.55 -1.90 30.00
N PRO A 186 -3.31 -1.78 31.32
CA PRO A 186 -3.63 -0.56 32.06
C PRO A 186 -2.75 0.60 31.62
N CYS A 187 -3.16 1.82 31.97
CA CYS A 187 -2.39 3.02 31.73
C CYS A 187 -1.13 3.02 32.60
N GLU A 188 0.05 3.19 32.00
CA GLU A 188 1.33 3.28 32.71
C GLU A 188 1.37 4.42 33.74
N ASP A 189 0.70 5.54 33.44
CA ASP A 189 0.80 6.75 34.29
C ASP A 189 -0.24 6.80 35.40
N CYS A 190 -1.45 6.29 35.17
CA CYS A 190 -2.57 6.44 36.12
C CYS A 190 -3.27 5.12 36.49
N GLY A 191 -2.80 3.98 35.98
CA GLY A 191 -3.33 2.66 36.30
C GLY A 191 -4.73 2.35 35.76
N ARG A 192 -5.36 3.27 35.00
CA ARG A 192 -6.69 3.05 34.41
C ARG A 192 -6.68 1.78 33.55
N ALA A 193 -7.59 0.85 33.83
CA ALA A 193 -7.73 -0.40 33.09
C ALA A 193 -8.11 -0.15 31.61
N GLU A 194 -7.81 -1.14 30.76
CA GLU A 194 -8.19 -1.15 29.34
C GLU A 194 -7.75 0.10 28.55
N ALA A 195 -6.55 0.59 28.86
CA ALA A 195 -6.05 1.86 28.32
C ALA A 195 -5.04 1.67 27.18
N SER A 196 -4.83 0.44 26.68
CA SER A 196 -3.83 0.17 25.65
C SER A 196 -2.41 0.62 26.00
N GLY A 197 -2.06 0.67 27.30
CA GLY A 197 -0.79 1.21 27.81
C GLY A 197 -0.84 2.69 28.20
N LEU A 198 -1.64 3.53 27.53
CA LEU A 198 -1.80 4.95 27.90
C LEU A 198 -3.22 5.42 27.65
N CYS A 199 -3.90 5.87 28.71
CA CYS A 199 -5.24 6.42 28.57
C CYS A 199 -5.20 7.74 27.78
N PRO A 200 -6.32 8.16 27.14
CA PRO A 200 -6.36 9.38 26.34
C PRO A 200 -5.83 10.61 27.07
N VAL A 201 -6.17 10.78 28.36
CA VAL A 201 -5.70 11.91 29.18
C VAL A 201 -4.19 11.88 29.37
N CYS A 202 -3.61 10.73 29.74
CA CYS A 202 -2.16 10.60 29.98
C CYS A 202 -1.36 10.71 28.68
N SER A 203 -1.86 10.15 27.58
CA SER A 203 -1.29 10.32 26.25
C SER A 203 -1.23 11.80 25.83
N LEU A 204 -2.34 12.52 26.03
CA LEU A 204 -2.41 13.96 25.79
C LEU A 204 -1.46 14.73 26.70
N ARG A 205 -1.41 14.43 28.01
CA ARG A 205 -0.47 15.07 28.96
C ARG A 205 1.00 14.84 28.61
N ARG A 206 1.41 13.61 28.27
CA ARG A 206 2.77 13.32 27.78
C ARG A 206 3.07 14.13 26.52
N SER A 207 2.12 14.20 25.58
CA SER A 207 2.25 15.02 24.36
C SER A 207 2.40 16.50 24.68
N THR A 208 1.55 17.05 25.56
CA THR A 208 1.62 18.45 26.01
C THR A 208 2.98 18.76 26.64
N LYS A 209 3.46 17.88 27.53
CA LYS A 209 4.79 18.03 28.13
C LYS A 209 5.89 18.07 27.07
N ALA A 210 5.88 17.15 26.11
CA ALA A 210 6.88 17.15 25.04
C ALA A 210 6.85 18.42 24.19
N LEU A 211 5.66 18.97 23.91
CA LEU A 211 5.51 20.25 23.19
C LEU A 211 6.02 21.44 24.02
N VAL A 212 5.72 21.47 25.31
CA VAL A 212 6.23 22.50 26.23
C VAL A 212 7.75 22.41 26.33
N ASP A 213 8.31 21.22 26.51
CA ASP A 213 9.77 21.01 26.59
C ASP A 213 10.46 21.50 25.29
N GLN A 214 9.91 21.19 24.11
CA GLN A 214 10.40 21.73 22.83
C GLN A 214 10.30 23.26 22.75
N ALA A 215 9.19 23.83 23.23
CA ALA A 215 8.98 25.28 23.22
C ALA A 215 9.95 26.00 24.17
N VAL A 216 10.30 25.37 25.30
CA VAL A 216 11.32 25.84 26.25
C VAL A 216 12.68 25.76 25.58
N ASP A 217 13.02 24.66 24.92
CA ASP A 217 14.30 24.47 24.26
C ASP A 217 14.58 25.52 23.19
N ILE A 218 13.60 25.89 22.36
CA ILE A 218 13.75 26.98 21.39
C ILE A 218 14.06 28.32 22.07
N ALA A 219 13.40 28.60 23.20
CA ALA A 219 13.59 29.85 23.92
C ALA A 219 14.94 29.90 24.66
N VAL A 220 15.37 28.78 25.24
CA VAL A 220 16.66 28.66 25.94
C VAL A 220 17.82 28.68 24.94
N ALA A 221 17.72 27.92 23.84
CA ALA A 221 18.81 27.79 22.86
C ALA A 221 19.25 29.13 22.24
N VAL A 222 18.35 30.11 22.15
CA VAL A 222 18.62 31.41 21.52
C VAL A 222 18.95 32.49 22.56
N ARG A 223 18.79 32.22 23.86
CA ARG A 223 18.94 33.22 24.94
C ARG A 223 19.98 32.85 25.99
N ALA A 224 20.23 31.56 26.22
CA ALA A 224 21.16 31.10 27.23
C ALA A 224 22.60 31.25 26.74
N ASP A 225 23.48 31.57 27.67
CA ASP A 225 24.90 31.29 27.50
C ASP A 225 25.10 29.78 27.69
N VAL A 226 25.40 29.06 26.60
CA VAL A 226 25.54 27.60 26.59
C VAL A 226 26.81 27.12 27.31
N ASP A 227 27.77 28.02 27.55
CA ASP A 227 28.99 27.71 28.29
C ASP A 227 28.82 27.74 29.81
N ASP A 228 27.68 28.28 30.30
CA ASP A 228 27.29 28.26 31.72
C ASP A 228 26.10 27.31 31.97
N PRO A 229 26.36 26.06 32.42
CA PRO A 229 25.31 25.10 32.75
C PRO A 229 24.33 25.60 33.81
N GLY A 230 24.77 26.46 34.74
CA GLY A 230 23.93 27.04 35.78
C GLY A 230 22.91 28.04 35.21
N ALA A 231 23.36 28.90 34.28
CA ALA A 231 22.49 29.80 33.54
C ALA A 231 21.49 29.02 32.66
N VAL A 232 21.94 27.96 31.96
CA VAL A 232 21.06 27.10 31.14
C VAL A 232 19.98 26.44 32.00
N ALA A 233 20.34 25.87 33.16
CA ALA A 233 19.39 25.21 34.06
C ALA A 233 18.36 26.20 34.62
N THR A 234 18.83 27.37 35.09
CA THR A 234 17.97 28.43 35.64
C THR A 234 16.99 28.94 34.60
N LEU A 235 17.47 29.25 33.39
CA LEU A 235 16.60 29.73 32.32
C LEU A 235 15.62 28.65 31.83
N THR A 236 16.05 27.38 31.79
CA THR A 236 15.17 26.25 31.45
C THR A 236 14.03 26.12 32.47
N ALA A 237 14.32 26.21 33.76
CA ALA A 237 13.32 26.13 34.81
C ALA A 237 12.33 27.31 34.73
N GLN A 238 12.85 28.55 34.66
CA GLN A 238 12.02 29.75 34.59
C GLN A 238 11.10 29.75 33.36
N VAL A 239 11.66 29.52 32.17
CA VAL A 239 10.87 29.47 30.94
C VAL A 239 9.88 28.30 30.97
N GLY A 240 10.26 27.17 31.57
CA GLY A 240 9.38 26.03 31.79
C GLY A 240 8.15 26.40 32.62
N GLU A 241 8.36 27.01 33.78
CA GLU A 241 7.29 27.48 34.67
C GLU A 241 6.36 28.49 33.97
N ASP A 242 6.94 29.51 33.33
CA ASP A 242 6.18 30.52 32.58
C ASP A 242 5.35 29.89 31.46
N THR A 243 5.92 28.92 30.73
CA THR A 243 5.21 28.22 29.65
C THR A 243 4.04 27.40 30.19
N TRP A 244 4.25 26.67 31.28
CA TRP A 244 3.19 25.90 31.93
C TRP A 244 2.12 26.78 32.56
N ALA A 245 2.46 27.98 33.04
CA ALA A 245 1.50 28.96 33.54
C ALA A 245 0.58 29.45 32.41
N VAL A 246 1.13 29.74 31.22
CA VAL A 246 0.33 30.10 30.04
C VAL A 246 -0.59 28.96 29.62
N VAL A 247 -0.07 27.73 29.50
CA VAL A 247 -0.85 26.57 29.02
C VAL A 247 -1.98 26.22 29.98
N ARG A 248 -1.72 26.19 31.30
CA ARG A 248 -2.73 25.84 32.30
C ARG A 248 -3.69 26.99 32.62
N GLY A 249 -3.20 28.23 32.61
CA GLY A 249 -3.99 29.42 32.97
C GLY A 249 -5.11 29.72 31.97
N ALA A 250 -4.86 29.57 30.68
CA ALA A 250 -5.89 29.81 29.66
C ALA A 250 -6.97 28.73 29.63
N VAL A 251 -6.60 27.45 29.83
CA VAL A 251 -7.56 26.34 29.82
C VAL A 251 -8.45 26.34 31.07
N ALA A 252 -7.94 26.82 32.20
CA ALA A 252 -8.74 26.97 33.43
C ALA A 252 -9.89 27.99 33.26
N ALA A 253 -9.74 28.99 32.38
CA ALA A 253 -10.77 29.99 32.11
C ALA A 253 -11.94 29.47 31.25
N ASP A 254 -11.71 28.45 30.42
CA ASP A 254 -12.69 27.93 29.46
C ASP A 254 -13.69 26.91 30.05
N GLY A 255 -13.59 26.57 31.34
CA GLY A 255 -14.63 25.81 32.05
C GLY A 255 -14.88 24.37 31.58
N ALA A 256 -13.97 23.77 30.81
CA ALA A 256 -14.12 22.39 30.33
C ALA A 256 -14.14 21.38 31.51
N GLY A 257 -15.33 20.88 31.84
CA GLY A 257 -15.53 19.91 32.92
C GLY A 257 -14.99 18.50 32.62
N ASP A 258 -14.91 18.12 31.34
CA ASP A 258 -14.37 16.83 30.93
C ASP A 258 -12.82 16.81 30.94
N PRO A 259 -12.17 15.87 31.65
CA PRO A 259 -10.72 15.76 31.71
C PRO A 259 -10.04 15.54 30.35
N VAL A 260 -10.70 14.88 29.39
CA VAL A 260 -10.12 14.65 28.05
C VAL A 260 -10.13 15.94 27.24
N CYS A 261 -11.27 16.64 27.19
CA CYS A 261 -11.37 17.96 26.56
C CYS A 261 -10.36 18.95 27.13
N ARG A 262 -10.16 18.97 28.46
CA ARG A 262 -9.15 19.80 29.12
C ARG A 262 -7.73 19.46 28.65
N ALA A 263 -7.35 18.18 28.70
CA ALA A 263 -6.02 17.74 28.28
C ALA A 263 -5.77 18.00 26.78
N PHE A 264 -6.82 17.93 25.96
CA PHE A 264 -6.74 18.29 24.54
C PHE A 264 -6.52 19.79 24.34
N ALA A 265 -7.27 20.64 25.06
CA ALA A 265 -7.11 22.09 25.00
C ALA A 265 -5.71 22.52 25.46
N GLU A 266 -5.18 21.91 26.53
CA GLU A 266 -3.79 22.15 26.99
C GLU A 266 -2.77 21.78 25.90
N LYS A 267 -2.96 20.63 25.23
CA LYS A 267 -2.10 20.21 24.12
C LYS A 267 -2.15 21.19 22.94
N ASP A 268 -3.35 21.58 22.52
CA ASP A 268 -3.55 22.51 21.40
C ASP A 268 -2.90 23.87 21.69
N LEU A 269 -3.05 24.38 22.91
CA LEU A 269 -2.40 25.60 23.33
C LEU A 269 -0.88 25.46 23.39
N ALA A 270 -0.35 24.35 23.92
CA ALA A 270 1.09 24.08 23.91
C ALA A 270 1.65 24.03 22.48
N GLN A 271 0.92 23.46 21.52
CA GLN A 271 1.28 23.47 20.11
C GLN A 271 1.35 24.89 19.55
N LYS A 272 0.32 25.72 19.82
CA LYS A 272 0.31 27.13 19.42
C LYS A 272 1.48 27.92 20.00
N VAL A 273 1.82 27.69 21.27
CA VAL A 273 2.98 28.33 21.92
C VAL A 273 4.29 27.91 21.26
N LEU A 274 4.46 26.61 20.97
CA LEU A 274 5.62 26.10 20.24
C LEU A 274 5.75 26.76 18.86
N ASP A 275 4.67 26.77 18.08
CA ASP A 275 4.67 27.33 16.73
C ASP A 275 4.96 28.83 16.74
N GLN A 276 4.36 29.59 17.66
CA GLN A 276 4.63 31.01 17.84
C GLN A 276 6.09 31.29 18.20
N ARG A 277 6.68 30.52 19.14
CA ARG A 277 8.09 30.66 19.49
C ARG A 277 8.99 30.35 18.32
N ARG A 278 8.74 29.23 17.62
CA ARG A 278 9.48 28.85 16.42
C ARG A 278 9.43 29.94 15.36
N GLN A 279 8.24 30.48 15.08
CA GLN A 279 8.06 31.54 14.09
C GLN A 279 8.80 32.82 14.48
N ARG A 280 8.66 33.29 15.73
CA ARG A 280 9.35 34.49 16.23
C ARG A 280 10.87 34.33 16.19
N THR A 281 11.38 33.15 16.57
CA THR A 281 12.80 32.84 16.51
C THR A 281 13.30 32.82 15.08
N LEU A 282 12.62 32.13 14.17
CA LEU A 282 13.01 32.11 12.75
C LEU A 282 12.97 33.52 12.13
N GLN A 283 11.99 34.34 12.48
CA GLN A 283 11.93 35.73 12.02
C GLN A 283 13.18 36.52 12.46
N ARG A 284 13.54 36.44 13.74
CA ARG A 284 14.76 37.08 14.26
C ARG A 284 16.03 36.54 13.59
N LEU A 285 16.13 35.23 13.37
CA LEU A 285 17.29 34.61 12.73
C LEU A 285 17.42 34.96 11.24
N ARG A 286 16.32 35.26 10.55
CA ARG A 286 16.35 35.73 9.16
C ARG A 286 16.97 37.12 9.02
N GLU A 287 16.92 37.92 10.09
CA GLU A 287 17.52 39.26 10.18
C GLU A 287 18.96 39.21 10.73
N SER A 288 19.49 38.02 10.99
CA SER A 288 20.86 37.85 11.49
C SER A 288 21.91 38.13 10.41
N GLY A 289 23.12 38.52 10.84
CA GLY A 289 24.27 38.75 9.96
C GLY A 289 24.55 37.58 9.00
N PRO A 290 24.64 36.32 9.46
CA PRO A 290 24.85 35.17 8.58
C PRO A 290 23.76 35.00 7.52
N ALA A 291 22.49 35.21 7.88
CA ALA A 291 21.37 35.12 6.94
C ALA A 291 21.43 36.23 5.87
N GLU A 292 21.74 37.46 6.26
CA GLU A 292 21.90 38.58 5.32
C GLU A 292 23.12 38.42 4.40
N MET A 293 24.24 37.90 4.91
CA MET A 293 25.43 37.62 4.08
C MET A 293 25.13 36.58 2.99
N GLU A 294 24.49 35.47 3.36
CA GLU A 294 24.10 34.44 2.39
C GLU A 294 23.06 34.97 1.39
N ALA A 295 22.10 35.77 1.86
CA ALA A 295 21.12 36.42 1.00
C ALA A 295 21.78 37.34 -0.05
N ALA A 296 22.74 38.16 0.39
CA ALA A 296 23.51 39.03 -0.49
C ALA A 296 24.36 38.23 -1.50
N HIS A 297 24.96 37.11 -1.06
CA HIS A 297 25.68 36.19 -1.93
C HIS A 297 24.77 35.58 -3.00
N VAL A 298 23.65 34.99 -2.60
CA VAL A 298 22.66 34.38 -3.52
C VAL A 298 22.06 35.40 -4.47
N ARG A 299 21.77 36.63 -4.01
CA ARG A 299 21.31 37.73 -4.86
C ARG A 299 22.34 38.04 -5.94
N ARG A 300 23.61 38.20 -5.56
CA ARG A 300 24.73 38.46 -6.50
C ARG A 300 24.88 37.34 -7.52
N MET A 301 24.81 36.08 -7.07
CA MET A 301 24.94 34.91 -7.95
C MET A 301 23.75 34.74 -8.89
N THR A 302 22.54 35.05 -8.42
CA THR A 302 21.34 34.96 -9.28
C THR A 302 21.36 36.01 -10.38
N LEU A 303 21.91 37.20 -10.12
CA LEU A 303 22.03 38.27 -11.11
C LEU A 303 23.29 38.15 -12.00
N HIS A 304 24.19 37.22 -11.71
CA HIS A 304 25.44 37.07 -12.44
C HIS A 304 25.18 36.74 -13.91
N GLY A 305 25.66 37.59 -14.83
CA GLY A 305 25.47 37.43 -16.27
C GLY A 305 24.05 37.72 -16.78
N MET A 306 23.16 38.25 -15.94
CA MET A 306 21.78 38.60 -16.34
C MET A 306 21.63 40.11 -16.59
N PHE A 307 20.79 40.48 -17.56
CA PHE A 307 20.40 41.88 -17.76
C PHE A 307 19.54 42.40 -16.60
N PRO A 308 19.68 43.68 -16.19
CA PRO A 308 19.00 44.25 -15.03
C PRO A 308 17.54 44.61 -15.35
N THR A 309 16.73 43.59 -15.56
CA THR A 309 15.27 43.72 -15.71
C THR A 309 14.58 43.57 -14.35
N GLU A 310 13.39 44.14 -14.22
CA GLU A 310 12.60 44.04 -12.97
C GLU A 310 12.30 42.58 -12.60
N LYS A 311 11.94 41.76 -13.61
CA LYS A 311 11.71 40.33 -13.43
C LYS A 311 12.94 39.58 -12.88
N ASN A 312 14.15 39.96 -13.31
CA ASN A 312 15.38 39.34 -12.81
C ASN A 312 15.69 39.79 -11.38
N ARG A 313 15.40 41.04 -11.02
CA ARG A 313 15.51 41.54 -9.64
C ARG A 313 14.53 40.82 -8.71
N GLU A 314 13.26 40.69 -9.09
CA GLU A 314 12.28 39.93 -8.32
C GLU A 314 12.70 38.47 -8.11
N ARG A 315 13.25 37.83 -9.16
CA ARG A 315 13.76 36.46 -9.06
C ARG A 315 14.91 36.36 -8.05
N ALA A 316 15.85 37.32 -8.09
CA ALA A 316 16.96 37.38 -7.16
C ALA A 316 16.49 37.64 -5.72
N GLU A 317 15.52 38.52 -5.50
CA GLU A 317 14.94 38.76 -4.17
C GLU A 317 14.21 37.53 -3.62
N LYS A 318 13.44 36.82 -4.45
CA LYS A 318 12.80 35.55 -4.05
C LYS A 318 13.83 34.49 -3.69
N ALA A 319 14.93 34.38 -4.44
CA ALA A 319 16.01 33.45 -4.15
C ALA A 319 16.74 33.82 -2.84
N ALA A 320 17.05 35.11 -2.66
CA ALA A 320 17.66 35.62 -1.43
C ALA A 320 16.77 35.42 -0.20
N ALA A 321 15.45 35.66 -0.32
CA ALA A 321 14.50 35.41 0.77
C ALA A 321 14.45 33.93 1.19
N LYS A 322 14.47 33.01 0.23
CA LYS A 322 14.56 31.56 0.51
C LYS A 322 15.90 31.18 1.16
N ALA A 323 16.99 31.82 0.74
CA ALA A 323 18.31 31.60 1.34
C ALA A 323 18.33 32.05 2.81
N ARG A 324 17.76 33.22 3.14
CA ARG A 324 17.59 33.67 4.53
C ARG A 324 16.80 32.67 5.36
N GLU A 325 15.70 32.17 4.81
CA GLU A 325 14.85 31.19 5.50
C GLU A 325 15.61 29.90 5.80
N ARG A 326 16.36 29.36 4.82
CA ARG A 326 17.20 28.18 5.01
C ARG A 326 18.26 28.40 6.09
N VAL A 327 19.02 29.50 6.01
CA VAL A 327 20.06 29.81 7.02
C VAL A 327 19.45 29.96 8.40
N ALA A 328 18.30 30.63 8.53
CA ALA A 328 17.62 30.74 9.83
C ALA A 328 17.19 29.38 10.41
N GLN A 329 16.75 28.45 9.56
CA GLN A 329 16.43 27.08 10.00
C GLN A 329 17.67 26.29 10.41
N ASP A 330 18.78 26.44 9.69
CA ASP A 330 20.04 25.79 10.00
C ASP A 330 20.65 26.32 11.30
N LEU A 331 20.66 27.64 11.50
CA LEU A 331 21.09 28.27 12.76
C LEU A 331 20.24 27.82 13.95
N LEU A 332 18.91 27.73 13.79
CA LEU A 332 18.05 27.21 14.86
C LEU A 332 18.39 25.76 15.21
N ARG A 333 18.69 24.93 14.21
CA ARG A 333 19.12 23.54 14.43
C ARG A 333 20.46 23.48 15.15
N GLU A 334 21.40 24.36 14.80
CA GLU A 334 22.71 24.47 15.46
C GLU A 334 22.56 24.85 16.93
N PHE A 335 21.83 25.93 17.24
CA PHE A 335 21.60 26.35 18.63
C PHE A 335 20.93 25.26 19.49
N LEU A 336 19.95 24.54 18.94
CA LEU A 336 19.34 23.40 19.63
C LEU A 336 20.34 22.25 19.85
N GLY A 337 21.23 22.03 18.88
CA GLY A 337 22.33 21.06 19.00
C GLY A 337 23.36 21.44 20.07
N ASP A 338 23.71 22.73 20.17
CA ASP A 338 24.59 23.27 21.21
C ASP A 338 23.97 23.09 22.60
N LEU A 339 22.69 23.47 22.75
CA LEU A 339 21.96 23.28 24.01
C LEU A 339 21.92 21.81 24.44
N ALA A 340 21.68 20.89 23.50
CA ALA A 340 21.68 19.46 23.78
C ALA A 340 23.07 18.96 24.23
N ARG A 341 24.15 19.43 23.59
CA ARG A 341 25.53 19.10 23.99
C ARG A 341 25.87 19.65 25.36
N ALA A 342 25.51 20.90 25.66
CA ALA A 342 25.75 21.52 26.96
C ALA A 342 25.06 20.74 28.09
N ARG A 343 23.79 20.36 27.90
CA ARG A 343 23.05 19.53 28.87
C ARG A 343 23.67 18.14 29.04
N ALA A 344 24.10 17.50 27.96
CA ALA A 344 24.77 16.20 28.03
C ALA A 344 26.13 16.27 28.76
N ALA A 345 26.85 17.38 28.63
CA ALA A 345 28.09 17.62 29.36
C ALA A 345 27.85 17.89 30.86
N ALA A 346 26.74 18.54 31.21
CA ALA A 346 26.35 18.81 32.59
C ALA A 346 25.81 17.59 33.35
N MET A 347 25.36 16.54 32.64
CA MET A 347 24.93 15.30 33.31
C MET A 347 26.14 14.58 33.95
N PRO A 348 26.06 14.19 35.24
CA PRO A 348 27.10 13.40 35.87
C PRO A 348 27.28 12.09 35.10
N ARG A 349 28.46 11.87 34.51
CA ARG A 349 28.80 10.58 33.93
C ARG A 349 29.03 9.62 35.09
N VAL A 350 28.03 8.79 35.40
CA VAL A 350 28.23 7.63 36.27
C VAL A 350 29.26 6.77 35.58
N ARG A 351 30.44 6.65 36.20
CA ARG A 351 31.48 5.74 35.70
C ARG A 351 30.86 4.35 35.67
N PRO A 352 30.79 3.67 34.51
CA PRO A 352 30.30 2.31 34.49
C PRO A 352 31.16 1.46 35.44
N PRO A 353 30.55 0.53 36.19
CA PRO A 353 31.28 -0.33 37.12
C PRO A 353 32.47 -0.99 36.40
N ALA A 354 33.53 -1.23 37.16
CA ALA A 354 34.74 -1.84 36.63
C ALA A 354 34.38 -3.16 35.92
N TRP A 355 35.17 -3.56 34.92
CA TRP A 355 34.92 -4.82 34.22
C TRP A 355 34.83 -6.01 35.20
N SER A 356 35.64 -6.00 36.26
CA SER A 356 35.59 -6.97 37.35
C SER A 356 34.24 -7.05 38.05
N GLU A 357 33.60 -5.91 38.34
CA GLU A 357 32.29 -5.84 38.99
C GLU A 357 31.18 -6.31 38.04
N ARG A 358 31.29 -5.96 36.74
CA ARG A 358 30.37 -6.43 35.70
C ARG A 358 30.48 -7.93 35.44
N CYS A 359 31.70 -8.48 35.49
CA CYS A 359 31.91 -9.93 35.35
C CYS A 359 31.24 -10.69 36.50
N SER A 360 31.34 -10.20 37.73
CA SER A 360 30.68 -10.82 38.88
C SER A 360 29.15 -10.79 38.74
N ASP A 361 28.58 -9.67 38.28
CA ASP A 361 27.13 -9.54 38.07
C ASP A 361 26.63 -10.42 36.91
N LEU A 362 27.41 -10.53 35.82
CA LEU A 362 27.09 -11.42 34.70
C LEU A 362 27.23 -12.90 35.07
N ALA A 363 28.22 -13.27 35.88
CA ALA A 363 28.39 -14.63 36.38
C ALA A 363 27.29 -15.05 37.38
N ALA A 364 26.70 -14.09 38.09
CA ALA A 364 25.59 -14.32 39.01
C ALA A 364 24.23 -14.42 38.32
N ARG A 365 24.12 -14.10 37.02
CA ARG A 365 22.87 -14.23 36.27
C ARG A 365 22.63 -15.71 35.91
N PRO A 366 21.45 -16.26 36.22
CA PRO A 366 21.10 -17.60 35.77
C PRO A 366 21.08 -17.61 34.24
N LEU A 367 21.77 -18.59 33.65
CA LEU A 367 21.72 -18.86 32.22
C LEU A 367 20.35 -19.43 31.87
N ASP A 368 19.67 -18.87 30.87
CA ASP A 368 18.43 -19.44 30.34
C ASP A 368 18.68 -20.87 29.85
N GLU A 369 17.68 -21.76 30.06
CA GLU A 369 17.78 -23.20 29.81
C GLU A 369 18.25 -23.55 28.37
N ASP A 370 18.00 -22.67 27.39
CA ASP A 370 18.45 -22.83 25.99
C ASP A 370 19.98 -22.72 25.82
N THR A 371 20.70 -22.02 26.71
CA THR A 371 22.16 -21.90 26.65
C THR A 371 22.91 -23.01 27.36
N ALA A 372 22.28 -23.67 28.35
CA ALA A 372 22.87 -24.81 29.05
C ALA A 372 22.98 -26.06 28.14
N ALA A 373 22.08 -26.21 27.16
CA ALA A 373 22.08 -27.34 26.24
C ALA A 373 23.29 -27.37 25.27
N VAL A 374 23.91 -26.22 24.99
CA VAL A 374 25.03 -26.12 24.03
C VAL A 374 26.36 -26.59 24.66
N GLY A 375 26.52 -26.49 25.98
CA GLY A 375 27.76 -26.87 26.68
C GLY A 375 27.93 -28.36 26.95
N ALA A 376 26.83 -29.14 26.97
CA ALA A 376 26.87 -30.56 27.28
C ALA A 376 27.08 -31.48 26.06
N GLY A 377 27.17 -30.91 24.85
CA GLY A 377 27.36 -31.68 23.59
C GLY A 377 28.81 -31.95 23.19
N TRP A 378 29.79 -31.58 24.03
CA TRP A 378 31.23 -31.74 23.75
C TRP A 378 31.97 -32.41 24.92
N ALA A 379 31.41 -33.50 25.44
CA ALA A 379 32.10 -34.41 26.35
C ALA A 379 32.13 -35.83 25.77
#